data_AF-Q4SWT2-F1
#
_entry.id   AF-Q4SWT2-F1
#
_cell.length_a   1.000
_cell.length_b   1.000
_cell.length_c   1.000
_cell.angle_alpha   90.00
_cell.angle_beta   90.00
_cell.angle_gamma   90.00
#
_symmetry.space_group_name_H-M   'P 1'
#
loop_
_entity.id
_entity.type
_entity.pdbx_description
1 polymer ?
#
loop_
_entity_poly.entity_id
_entity_poly.type
_entity_poly.pdbx_seq_one_letter_code
_entity_poly.pdbx_strand_id
1 'polypeptide(L)'
;YVDDLARSVDQSRRLILVLTPDFVAKRGWSIFLIETRLHTMLVTGEIKVIMIECLNLKNVINYQEVELLKQTIKVLSVIKWKGPESNKLTSKFWKQMVYEMPAKQIEMPSRD
;
A
#
# COMPACT_ATOMS: atom_id res chain seq x y z
N TYR A 1 5.35 -20.20 -2.02
CA TYR A 1 5.93 -18.86 -1.89
C TYR A 1 5.01 -17.78 -2.47
N VAL A 2 4.78 -17.75 -3.80
CA VAL A 2 3.87 -16.75 -4.41
C VAL A 2 2.42 -16.95 -3.96
N ASP A 3 1.94 -18.20 -3.89
CA ASP A 3 0.60 -18.51 -3.37
C ASP A 3 0.42 -18.12 -1.91
N ASP A 4 1.49 -18.20 -1.10
CA ASP A 4 1.46 -17.79 0.32
C ASP A 4 1.35 -16.28 0.45
N LEU A 5 2.05 -15.54 -0.40
CA LEU A 5 1.94 -14.09 -0.47
C LEU A 5 0.53 -13.69 -0.88
N ALA A 6 -0.01 -14.27 -1.95
CA ALA A 6 -1.35 -13.97 -2.41
C ALA A 6 -2.40 -14.30 -1.34
N ARG A 7 -2.20 -15.37 -0.55
CA ARG A 7 -3.09 -15.70 0.59
C ARG A 7 -2.96 -14.71 1.72
N SER A 8 -1.74 -14.26 2.01
CA SER A 8 -1.48 -13.26 3.05
C SER A 8 -2.13 -11.91 2.70
N VAL A 9 -2.10 -11.52 1.42
CA VAL A 9 -2.77 -10.30 0.94
C VAL A 9 -4.30 -10.45 1.05
N ASP A 10 -4.85 -11.60 0.66
CA ASP A 10 -6.29 -11.89 0.76
C ASP A 10 -6.82 -11.84 2.20
N GLN A 11 -6.02 -12.32 3.16
CA GLN A 11 -6.35 -12.24 4.59
C GLN A 11 -6.09 -10.86 5.21
N SER A 12 -5.47 -9.93 4.46
CA SER A 12 -5.14 -8.60 4.95
C SER A 12 -6.25 -7.60 4.65
N ARG A 13 -6.57 -6.74 5.62
CA ARG A 13 -7.58 -5.68 5.43
C ARG A 13 -7.05 -4.49 4.60
N ARG A 14 -5.73 -4.35 4.50
CA ARG A 14 -5.03 -3.30 3.74
C ARG A 14 -3.73 -3.86 3.20
N LEU A 15 -3.36 -3.43 2.00
CA LEU A 15 -2.02 -3.61 1.45
C LEU A 15 -1.25 -2.29 1.60
N ILE A 16 -0.13 -2.28 2.31
CA ILE A 16 0.72 -1.09 2.45
C ILE A 16 1.94 -1.25 1.56
N LEU A 17 2.14 -0.32 0.63
CA LEU A 17 3.31 -0.28 -0.25
C LEU A 17 4.19 0.91 0.15
N VAL A 18 5.39 0.63 0.64
CA VAL A 18 6.37 1.66 1.04
C VAL A 18 7.29 1.93 -0.15
N LEU A 19 7.01 3.00 -0.88
CA LEU A 19 7.77 3.42 -2.05
C LEU A 19 9.02 4.18 -1.61
N THR A 20 10.06 3.43 -1.24
CA THR A 20 11.42 3.98 -1.09
C THR A 20 12.12 4.04 -2.44
N PRO A 21 13.18 4.86 -2.60
CA PRO A 21 13.97 4.86 -3.83
C PRO A 21 14.50 3.48 -4.23
N ASP A 22 14.94 2.68 -3.25
CA ASP A 22 15.44 1.31 -3.48
C ASP A 22 14.32 0.36 -3.95
N PHE A 23 13.14 0.44 -3.33
CA PHE A 23 11.98 -0.35 -3.74
C PHE A 23 11.58 -0.07 -5.19
N VAL A 24 11.57 1.20 -5.60
CA VAL A 24 11.23 1.60 -6.97
C VAL A 24 12.36 1.23 -7.96
N ALA A 25 13.62 1.42 -7.59
CA ALA A 25 14.75 1.03 -8.41
C ALA A 25 14.75 -0.48 -8.72
N LYS A 26 14.40 -1.31 -7.72
CA LYS A 26 14.31 -2.77 -7.84
C LYS A 26 12.98 -3.28 -8.40
N ARG A 27 12.05 -2.39 -8.77
CA ARG A 27 10.68 -2.75 -9.21
C ARG A 27 9.99 -3.71 -8.23
N GLY A 28 10.07 -3.41 -6.93
CA GLY A 28 9.53 -4.27 -5.85
C GLY A 28 8.01 -4.51 -5.93
N TRP A 29 7.30 -3.75 -6.78
CA TRP A 29 5.87 -3.95 -7.05
C TRP A 29 5.59 -4.99 -8.15
N SER A 30 6.60 -5.46 -8.90
CA SER A 30 6.42 -6.27 -10.12
C SER A 30 5.56 -7.51 -9.95
N ILE A 31 5.59 -8.13 -8.77
CA ILE A 31 4.75 -9.29 -8.44
C ILE A 31 3.24 -9.00 -8.62
N PHE A 32 2.79 -7.77 -8.38
CA PHE A 32 1.39 -7.37 -8.54
C PHE A 32 0.95 -7.19 -9.99
N LEU A 33 1.89 -7.13 -10.95
CA LEU A 33 1.56 -7.15 -12.39
C LEU A 33 1.68 -8.55 -12.98
N ILE A 34 2.55 -9.39 -12.43
CA ILE A 34 2.85 -10.72 -12.98
C ILE A 34 1.88 -11.77 -12.44
N GLU A 35 1.54 -11.71 -11.15
CA GLU A 35 0.66 -12.68 -10.51
C GLU A 35 -0.81 -12.27 -10.71
N THR A 36 -1.56 -13.12 -11.41
CA THR A 36 -2.92 -12.81 -11.87
C THR A 36 -3.89 -12.54 -10.72
N ARG A 37 -3.81 -13.29 -9.61
CA ARG A 37 -4.74 -13.11 -8.50
C ARG A 37 -4.51 -11.79 -7.78
N LEU A 38 -3.27 -11.49 -7.42
CA LEU A 38 -2.84 -10.23 -6.85
C LEU A 38 -3.20 -9.05 -7.77
N HIS A 39 -2.93 -9.16 -9.07
CA HIS A 39 -3.30 -8.14 -10.05
C HIS A 39 -4.82 -7.90 -10.05
N THR A 40 -5.60 -8.98 -10.08
CA THR A 40 -7.06 -8.92 -10.09
C THR A 40 -7.58 -8.20 -8.85
N MET A 41 -7.07 -8.53 -7.65
CA MET A 41 -7.46 -7.87 -6.40
C MET A 41 -7.26 -6.35 -6.43
N LEU A 42 -6.20 -5.87 -7.10
CA LEU A 42 -5.94 -4.43 -7.27
C LEU A 42 -6.92 -3.75 -8.22
N VAL A 43 -7.22 -4.40 -9.36
CA VAL A 43 -8.10 -3.87 -10.41
C VAL A 43 -9.57 -3.93 -9.99
N THR A 44 -10.01 -5.00 -9.34
CA THR A 44 -11.39 -5.17 -8.88
C THR A 44 -11.68 -4.36 -7.62
N GLY A 45 -10.63 -4.00 -6.88
CA GLY A 45 -10.70 -3.22 -5.63
C GLY A 45 -11.03 -4.08 -4.42
N GLU A 46 -10.73 -5.38 -4.47
CA GLU A 46 -10.94 -6.31 -3.34
C GLU A 46 -10.10 -5.94 -2.12
N ILE A 47 -8.95 -5.30 -2.33
CA ILE A 47 -8.13 -4.76 -1.26
C ILE A 47 -7.83 -3.27 -1.48
N LYS A 48 -7.95 -2.49 -0.39
CA LYS A 48 -7.50 -1.11 -0.37
C LYS A 48 -5.98 -1.05 -0.22
N VAL A 49 -5.32 -0.34 -1.14
CA VAL A 49 -3.88 -0.11 -1.10
C VAL A 49 -3.59 1.26 -0.48
N ILE A 50 -2.60 1.29 0.41
CA ILE A 50 -2.03 2.52 0.97
C ILE A 50 -0.60 2.63 0.45
N MET A 51 -0.35 3.53 -0.48
CA MET A 51 0.99 3.83 -0.99
C MET A 51 1.62 4.95 -0.16
N ILE A 52 2.78 4.66 0.43
CA ILE A 52 3.60 5.65 1.14
C ILE A 52 4.70 6.10 0.19
N GLU A 53 4.64 7.36 -0.26
CA GLU A 53 5.68 7.96 -1.09
C GLU A 53 6.78 8.58 -0.23
N CYS A 54 7.99 8.02 -0.28
CA CYS A 54 9.15 8.60 0.38
C CYS A 54 9.79 9.73 -0.47
N LEU A 55 10.77 10.42 0.12
CA LEU A 55 11.48 11.50 -0.54
C LEU A 55 12.23 11.03 -1.81
N ASN A 56 12.42 11.97 -2.75
CA ASN A 56 13.25 11.82 -3.95
C ASN A 56 12.82 10.74 -4.96
N LEU A 57 11.59 10.24 -4.88
CA LEU A 57 11.08 9.24 -5.82
C LEU A 57 11.03 9.70 -7.28
N LYS A 58 10.76 10.99 -7.53
CA LYS A 58 10.62 11.54 -8.90
C LYS A 58 11.91 11.48 -9.72
N ASN A 59 13.05 11.33 -9.07
CA ASN A 59 14.36 11.26 -9.73
C ASN A 59 14.78 9.80 -10.02
N VAL A 60 13.95 8.83 -9.67
CA VAL A 60 14.25 7.40 -9.88
C VAL A 60 13.76 6.96 -11.26
N ILE A 61 14.61 6.21 -11.97
CA ILE A 61 14.45 5.79 -13.38
C ILE A 61 13.09 5.11 -13.68
N ASN A 62 12.43 4.50 -12.68
CA ASN A 62 11.17 3.77 -12.85
C ASN A 62 9.93 4.50 -12.30
N TYR A 63 10.01 5.80 -11.97
CA TYR A 63 8.87 6.50 -11.35
C TYR A 63 7.61 6.55 -12.25
N GLN A 64 7.77 6.60 -13.57
CA GLN A 64 6.65 6.56 -14.51
C GLN A 64 5.85 5.26 -14.41
N GLU A 65 6.52 4.12 -14.21
CA GLU A 65 5.84 2.82 -14.04
C GLU A 65 5.03 2.77 -12.74
N VAL A 66 5.47 3.50 -11.70
CA VAL A 66 4.70 3.66 -10.46
C VAL A 66 3.42 4.47 -10.72
N GLU A 67 3.45 5.50 -11.57
CA GLU A 67 2.24 6.23 -11.95
C GLU A 67 1.25 5.35 -12.72
N LEU A 68 1.74 4.46 -13.59
CA LEU A 68 0.89 3.46 -14.26
C LEU A 68 0.28 2.48 -13.24
N LEU A 69 1.07 1.98 -12.30
CA LEU A 69 0.57 1.08 -11.25
C LEU A 69 -0.53 1.75 -10.41
N LYS A 70 -0.40 3.04 -10.10
CA LYS A 70 -1.46 3.79 -9.38
C LYS A 70 -2.78 3.81 -10.14
N GLN A 71 -2.74 3.91 -11.47
CA GLN A 71 -3.92 3.90 -12.32
C GLN A 71 -4.60 2.53 -12.37
N THR A 72 -3.84 1.45 -12.20
CA THR A 72 -4.35 0.08 -12.13
C THR A 72 -5.13 -0.19 -10.83
N ILE A 73 -4.77 0.48 -9.72
CA ILE A 73 -5.35 0.22 -8.41
C ILE A 73 -6.67 0.97 -8.25
N LYS A 74 -7.77 0.24 -8.13
CA LYS A 74 -9.12 0.85 -8.01
C LYS A 74 -9.38 1.53 -6.68
N VAL A 75 -8.84 1.00 -5.58
CA VAL A 75 -9.02 1.55 -4.23
C VAL A 75 -7.65 1.91 -3.65
N LEU A 76 -7.21 3.14 -3.90
CA LEU A 76 -5.88 3.63 -3.55
C LEU A 76 -5.93 4.86 -2.65
N SER A 77 -5.10 4.88 -1.61
CA SER A 77 -4.74 6.07 -0.84
C SER A 77 -3.24 6.32 -0.97
N VAL A 78 -2.84 7.56 -1.29
CA VAL A 78 -1.43 7.96 -1.37
C VAL A 78 -1.07 8.90 -0.22
N ILE A 79 -0.09 8.52 0.58
CA ILE A 79 0.40 9.30 1.72
C ILE A 79 1.86 9.67 1.47
N LYS A 80 2.19 10.96 1.54
CA LYS A 80 3.57 11.43 1.35
C LYS A 80 4.32 11.47 2.67
N TRP A 81 5.41 10.71 2.77
CA TRP A 81 6.39 10.82 3.83
C TRP A 81 7.44 11.85 3.44
N LYS A 82 7.41 13.02 4.10
CA LYS A 82 8.18 14.22 3.72
C LYS A 82 9.54 14.33 4.40
N GLY A 83 10.09 13.23 4.91
CA GLY A 83 11.33 13.25 5.68
C GLY A 83 11.12 13.05 7.19
N PRO A 84 12.19 13.22 7.99
CA PRO A 84 12.21 12.89 9.42
C PRO A 84 11.10 13.55 10.25
N GLU A 85 10.65 14.75 9.88
CA GLU A 85 9.52 15.44 10.52
C GLU A 85 8.21 14.63 10.49
N SER A 86 8.05 13.76 9.49
CA SER A 86 6.88 12.86 9.37
C SER A 86 6.90 11.78 10.45
N ASN A 87 8.06 11.47 11.04
CA ASN A 87 8.20 10.43 12.06
C ASN A 87 7.63 10.83 13.42
N LYS A 88 7.48 12.14 13.70
CA LYS A 88 6.87 12.64 14.94
C LYS A 88 5.45 12.09 15.06
N LEU A 89 5.10 11.43 16.16
CA LEU A 89 3.79 10.77 16.35
C LEU A 89 2.59 11.70 16.15
N THR A 90 2.76 13.00 16.42
CA THR A 90 1.72 14.03 16.25
C THR A 90 1.61 14.56 14.82
N SER A 91 2.47 14.11 13.91
CA SER A 91 2.54 14.59 12.53
C SER A 91 1.27 14.28 11.74
N LYS A 92 1.04 15.07 10.68
CA LYS A 92 -0.05 14.80 9.73
C LYS A 92 0.09 13.43 9.05
N PHE A 93 1.33 12.93 8.91
CA PHE A 93 1.59 11.60 8.34
C PHE A 93 0.93 10.50 9.17
N TRP A 94 1.19 10.45 10.48
CA TRP A 94 0.61 9.41 11.33
C TRP A 94 -0.90 9.57 11.50
N LYS A 95 -1.42 10.80 11.57
CA LYS A 95 -2.86 11.05 11.58
C LYS A 95 -3.54 10.49 10.32
N GLN A 96 -2.96 10.73 9.13
CA GLN A 96 -3.48 10.18 7.89
C GLN A 96 -3.35 8.65 7.86
N MET A 97 -2.19 8.10 8.25
CA MET A 97 -1.96 6.65 8.31
C MET A 97 -3.03 5.96 9.16
N VAL A 98 -3.26 6.43 10.38
CA VAL A 98 -4.29 5.86 11.28
C VAL A 98 -5.69 5.97 10.69
N TYR A 99 -6.01 7.08 10.02
CA TYR A 99 -7.29 7.26 9.35
C TYR A 99 -7.50 6.25 8.20
N GLU A 100 -6.46 5.95 7.42
CA GLU A 100 -6.56 4.98 6.32
C GLU A 100 -6.61 3.51 6.79
N MET A 101 -6.13 3.24 8.01
CA MET A 101 -6.17 1.91 8.62
C MET A 101 -7.61 1.44 8.84
N PRO A 102 -7.86 0.12 8.81
CA PRO A 102 -9.19 -0.40 9.07
C PRO A 102 -9.59 -0.07 10.51
N ALA A 103 -10.86 0.28 10.71
CA ALA A 103 -11.39 0.45 12.05
C ALA A 103 -11.15 -0.83 12.88
N LYS A 104 -10.99 -0.65 14.19
CA LYS A 104 -10.95 -1.79 15.11
C LYS A 104 -12.25 -2.56 14.92
N GLN A 105 -12.17 -3.87 14.70
CA GLN A 105 -13.36 -4.69 14.71
C GLN A 105 -13.96 -4.57 16.12
N ILE A 106 -15.20 -4.11 16.19
CA ILE A 106 -15.98 -4.22 17.41
C ILE A 106 -16.33 -5.70 17.48
N GLU A 107 -15.62 -6.47 18.31
CA GLU A 107 -16.08 -7.79 18.69
C GLU A 107 -17.45 -7.58 19.33
N MET A 108 -18.52 -7.99 18.64
CA MET A 108 -19.81 -8.08 19.26
C MET A 108 -19.68 -9.15 20.34
N PRO A 109 -19.90 -8.85 21.63
CA PRO A 109 -19.83 -9.87 22.66
C PRO A 109 -20.80 -11.00 22.27
N SER A 110 -20.30 -12.23 22.29
CA SER A 110 -21.13 -13.42 22.14
C SER A 110 -22.25 -13.31 23.16
N ARG A 111 -23.50 -13.35 22.65
CA ARG A 111 -24.67 -13.53 23.51
C ARG A 111 -24.69 -15.00 23.88
N ASP A 112 -23.89 -15.36 24.88
CA ASP A 112 -24.04 -16.60 25.64
C ASP A 112 -25.19 -16.45 26.65
#